data_AF-A0A183TNN9-F1
#
_entry.id   AF-A0A183TNN9-F1
#
_cell.length_a   1.000
_cell.length_b   1.000
_cell.length_c   1.000
_cell.angle_alpha   90.00
_cell.angle_beta   90.00
_cell.angle_gamma   90.00
#
_symmetry.space_group_name_H-M   'P 1'
#
loop_
_entity.id
_entity.type
_entity.pdbx_description
1 polymer ?
#
loop_
_entity_poly.entity_id
_entity_poly.type
_entity_poly.pdbx_seq_one_letter_code
_entity_poly.pdbx_strand_id
1 'polypeptide(L)'
;MKPKYVCLPARAVTEREPCIAPSDCGPLATEGDQRPVCLIPAPPDNHTHLIRIVHNRARSPAILFLGPVEDLVASIEISNYVPRWPQLFPCRLPQLIATFCIYLFSLSGALVLLNVVPCYALDGQWILKALLDLLLPSFICGRQFKRILFSSIIALGTGLLSVNIALALWYLILETSVTPTATFSSASTAPQMPL
;
A
#
# COMPACT_ATOMS: atom_id res chain seq x y z
N MET A 1 -11.31 4.52 -52.27
CA MET A 1 -12.22 5.32 -51.42
C MET A 1 -11.39 5.93 -50.30
N LYS A 2 -11.49 7.24 -50.05
CA LYS A 2 -10.81 7.88 -48.92
C LYS A 2 -11.61 7.60 -47.63
N PRO A 3 -10.98 7.27 -46.50
CA PRO A 3 -11.67 7.15 -45.23
C PRO A 3 -12.29 8.50 -44.83
N LYS A 4 -13.55 8.49 -44.39
CA LYS A 4 -14.25 9.68 -43.90
C LYS A 4 -14.13 9.71 -42.38
N TYR A 5 -13.51 10.75 -41.84
CA TYR A 5 -13.32 10.94 -40.40
C TYR A 5 -14.42 11.85 -39.84
N VAL A 6 -14.88 11.54 -38.64
CA VAL A 6 -15.87 12.35 -37.90
C VAL A 6 -15.46 12.36 -36.42
N CYS A 7 -15.46 13.54 -35.81
CA CYS A 7 -15.23 13.69 -34.37
C CYS A 7 -16.53 13.44 -33.61
N LEU A 8 -16.53 12.45 -32.71
CA LEU A 8 -17.68 12.06 -31.91
C LEU A 8 -17.29 11.96 -30.43
N PRO A 9 -18.23 12.19 -29.49
CA PRO A 9 -17.98 12.00 -28.07
C PRO A 9 -17.69 10.53 -27.76
N ALA A 10 -16.45 10.22 -27.40
CA ALA A 10 -15.95 8.85 -27.27
C ALA A 10 -16.80 8.00 -26.30
N ARG A 11 -17.21 8.55 -25.15
CA ARG A 11 -18.04 7.84 -24.17
C ARG A 11 -19.41 7.44 -24.73
N ALA A 12 -20.13 8.36 -25.35
CA ALA A 12 -21.47 8.10 -25.86
C ALA A 12 -21.50 7.07 -27.01
N VAL A 13 -20.40 6.97 -27.78
CA VAL A 13 -20.25 5.96 -28.85
C VAL A 13 -19.80 4.61 -28.30
N THR A 14 -18.80 4.60 -27.40
CA THR A 14 -18.22 3.36 -26.84
C THR A 14 -19.08 2.69 -25.77
N GLU A 15 -20.09 3.38 -25.25
CA GLU A 15 -21.12 2.79 -24.38
C GLU A 15 -22.17 1.97 -25.16
N ARG A 16 -22.24 2.10 -26.49
CA ARG A 16 -23.11 1.27 -27.35
C ARG A 16 -22.53 -0.13 -27.57
N GLU A 17 -23.33 -1.01 -28.17
CA GLU A 17 -22.92 -2.36 -28.50
C GLU A 17 -21.77 -2.36 -29.54
N PRO A 18 -20.75 -3.21 -29.35
CA PRO A 18 -19.67 -3.34 -30.31
C PRO A 18 -20.18 -3.94 -31.61
N CYS A 19 -19.72 -3.41 -32.74
CA CYS A 19 -20.06 -3.88 -34.08
C CYS A 19 -18.79 -4.18 -34.86
N ILE A 20 -18.88 -5.10 -35.82
CA ILE A 20 -17.82 -5.38 -36.80
C ILE A 20 -18.28 -4.88 -38.17
N ALA A 21 -19.57 -5.05 -38.48
CA ALA A 21 -20.20 -4.61 -39.71
C ALA A 21 -21.44 -3.74 -39.45
N PRO A 22 -21.87 -2.89 -40.41
CA PRO A 22 -23.09 -2.10 -40.29
C PRO A 22 -24.36 -2.94 -40.08
N SER A 23 -24.35 -4.22 -40.47
CA SER A 23 -25.43 -5.18 -40.23
C SER A 23 -25.62 -5.56 -38.77
N ASP A 24 -24.58 -5.38 -37.94
CA ASP A 24 -24.59 -5.80 -36.53
C ASP A 24 -25.35 -4.80 -35.65
N CYS A 25 -25.60 -3.59 -36.15
CA CYS A 25 -26.22 -2.49 -35.40
C CYS A 25 -27.76 -2.59 -35.26
N GLY A 26 -28.33 -3.80 -35.32
CA GLY A 26 -29.76 -4.05 -35.21
C GLY A 26 -30.58 -3.80 -36.49
N PRO A 27 -31.89 -4.14 -36.49
CA PRO A 27 -32.74 -3.95 -37.65
C PRO A 27 -32.84 -2.46 -38.02
N LEU A 28 -32.72 -2.16 -39.31
CA LEU A 28 -32.84 -0.82 -39.87
C LEU A 28 -34.12 -0.16 -39.34
N ALA A 29 -33.97 0.95 -38.60
CA ALA A 29 -35.09 1.73 -38.12
C ALA A 29 -35.96 2.16 -39.32
N THR A 30 -37.15 1.57 -39.43
CA THR A 30 -38.27 2.10 -40.21
C THR A 30 -38.84 3.31 -39.48
N GLU A 31 -38.14 4.43 -39.57
CA GLU A 31 -38.67 5.81 -39.59
C GLU A 31 -37.48 6.78 -39.47
N GLY A 32 -37.23 7.54 -40.53
CA GLY A 32 -36.29 8.66 -40.55
C GLY A 32 -34.85 8.31 -40.95
N ASP A 33 -34.58 8.16 -42.25
CA ASP A 33 -33.34 8.38 -43.05
C ASP A 33 -31.93 8.04 -42.49
N GLN A 34 -31.79 7.47 -41.30
CA GLN A 34 -30.51 7.29 -40.61
C GLN A 34 -30.16 5.80 -40.58
N ARG A 35 -29.37 5.37 -41.57
CA ARG A 35 -28.77 4.04 -41.58
C ARG A 35 -27.73 3.95 -40.45
N PRO A 36 -27.73 2.90 -39.62
CA PRO A 36 -26.69 2.73 -38.61
C PRO A 36 -25.33 2.52 -39.30
N VAL A 37 -24.30 3.17 -38.78
CA VAL A 37 -22.92 3.08 -39.30
C VAL A 37 -22.04 2.54 -38.18
N CYS A 38 -21.31 1.48 -38.48
CA CYS A 38 -20.27 0.98 -37.58
C CYS A 38 -19.02 1.86 -37.70
N LEU A 39 -18.49 2.29 -36.54
CA LEU A 39 -17.38 3.23 -36.45
C LEU A 39 -16.18 2.55 -35.81
N ILE A 40 -14.99 2.82 -36.35
CA ILE A 40 -13.72 2.33 -35.83
C ILE A 40 -12.93 3.53 -35.31
N PRO A 41 -12.38 3.48 -34.09
CA PRO A 41 -11.56 4.57 -33.57
C PRO A 41 -10.33 4.80 -34.45
N ALA A 42 -10.07 6.05 -34.79
CA ALA A 42 -8.90 6.49 -35.54
C ALA A 42 -8.00 7.34 -34.61
N PRO A 43 -7.12 6.71 -33.82
CA PRO A 43 -6.19 7.43 -32.97
C PRO A 43 -5.21 8.31 -33.80
N PRO A 44 -4.70 9.41 -33.23
CA PRO A 44 -3.79 10.32 -33.93
C PRO A 44 -2.45 9.67 -34.25
N ASP A 45 -1.96 8.79 -33.35
CA ASP A 45 -0.65 8.16 -33.46
C ASP A 45 -0.76 6.63 -33.37
N ASN A 46 0.19 5.92 -34.00
CA ASN A 46 0.26 4.45 -33.99
C ASN A 46 0.50 3.85 -32.60
N HIS A 47 1.00 4.63 -31.63
CA HIS A 47 1.23 4.20 -30.25
C HIS A 47 0.02 4.42 -29.34
N THR A 48 -0.91 5.29 -29.75
CA THR A 48 -2.07 5.64 -28.92
C THR A 48 -3.22 4.70 -29.21
N HIS A 49 -3.74 4.07 -28.17
CA HIS A 49 -4.88 3.17 -28.27
C HIS A 49 -6.02 3.66 -27.38
N LEU A 50 -7.25 3.53 -27.89
CA LEU A 50 -8.45 3.75 -27.11
C LEU A 50 -8.88 2.42 -26.48
N ILE A 51 -8.72 2.28 -25.18
CA ILE A 51 -8.99 1.06 -24.43
C ILE A 51 -10.19 1.30 -23.50
N ARG A 52 -11.16 0.37 -23.53
CA ARG A 52 -12.31 0.39 -22.63
C ARG A 52 -12.17 -0.70 -21.58
N ILE A 53 -12.05 -0.29 -20.32
CA ILE A 53 -11.97 -1.17 -19.17
C ILE A 53 -13.38 -1.32 -18.59
N VAL A 54 -13.96 -2.50 -18.79
CA VAL A 54 -15.29 -2.85 -18.28
C VAL A 54 -15.16 -3.55 -16.95
N HIS A 55 -15.90 -3.09 -15.95
CA HIS A 55 -15.97 -3.72 -14.65
C HIS A 55 -17.11 -4.75 -14.63
N ASN A 56 -16.91 -5.88 -13.96
CA ASN A 56 -17.95 -6.92 -13.78
C ASN A 56 -19.15 -6.42 -12.93
N ARG A 57 -19.04 -5.25 -12.31
CA ARG A 57 -20.13 -4.69 -11.50
C ARG A 57 -21.10 -3.94 -12.41
N ALA A 58 -22.36 -4.40 -12.45
CA ALA A 58 -23.43 -3.87 -13.32
C ALA A 58 -23.70 -2.36 -13.23
N ARG A 59 -23.15 -1.66 -12.23
CA ARG A 59 -23.42 -0.24 -11.95
C ARG A 59 -22.18 0.67 -12.00
N SER A 60 -20.99 0.13 -12.29
CA SER A 60 -19.78 0.95 -12.43
C SER A 60 -19.57 1.36 -13.88
N PRO A 61 -19.38 2.65 -14.19
CA PRO A 61 -19.11 3.10 -15.55
C PRO A 61 -17.81 2.49 -16.06
N ALA A 62 -17.76 2.18 -17.36
CA ALA A 62 -16.53 1.75 -17.99
C ALA A 62 -15.50 2.89 -17.94
N ILE A 63 -14.25 2.55 -17.65
CA ILE A 63 -13.15 3.51 -17.70
C ILE A 63 -12.61 3.49 -19.13
N LEU A 64 -12.49 4.67 -19.73
CA LEU A 64 -11.91 4.84 -21.05
C LEU A 64 -10.50 5.38 -20.88
N PHE A 65 -9.53 4.65 -21.42
CA PHE A 65 -8.13 5.04 -21.43
C PHE A 65 -7.71 5.37 -22.86
N LEU A 66 -7.04 6.50 -23.04
CA LEU A 66 -6.46 6.92 -24.32
C LEU A 66 -4.98 7.18 -24.09
N GLY A 67 -4.14 6.32 -24.66
CA GLY A 67 -2.69 6.43 -24.50
C GLY A 67 -1.94 5.17 -24.91
N PRO A 68 -0.63 5.13 -24.63
CA PRO A 68 0.21 3.94 -24.84
C PRO A 68 -0.20 2.79 -23.89
N VAL A 69 -0.09 1.56 -24.37
CA VAL A 69 -0.51 0.37 -23.60
C VAL A 69 0.46 0.10 -22.44
N GLU A 70 1.72 0.43 -22.62
CA GLU A 70 2.78 0.33 -21.63
C GLU A 70 2.47 1.13 -20.36
N ASP A 71 1.99 2.37 -20.51
CA ASP A 71 1.63 3.24 -19.39
C ASP A 71 0.39 2.71 -18.65
N LEU A 72 -0.55 2.11 -19.40
CA LEU A 72 -1.74 1.50 -18.83
C LEU A 72 -1.37 0.30 -17.97
N VAL A 73 -0.52 -0.59 -18.48
CA VAL A 73 -0.09 -1.79 -17.74
C VAL A 73 0.73 -1.42 -16.51
N ALA A 74 1.56 -0.38 -16.59
CA ALA A 74 2.29 0.12 -15.43
C ALA A 74 1.38 0.75 -14.35
N SER A 75 0.22 1.28 -14.74
CA SER A 75 -0.72 1.97 -13.85
C SER A 75 -1.78 1.06 -13.22
N ILE A 76 -1.95 -0.17 -13.71
CA ILE A 76 -2.98 -1.10 -13.23
C ILE A 76 -2.34 -2.14 -12.30
N GLU A 77 -2.84 -2.20 -11.07
CA GLU A 77 -2.56 -3.29 -10.14
C GLU A 77 -3.70 -4.32 -10.19
N ILE A 78 -3.38 -5.57 -10.56
CA ILE A 78 -4.35 -6.66 -10.64
C ILE A 78 -4.22 -7.55 -9.41
N SER A 79 -5.31 -7.66 -8.64
CA SER A 79 -5.38 -8.58 -7.49
C SER A 79 -6.20 -9.83 -7.83
N ASN A 80 -5.73 -11.00 -7.41
CA ASN A 80 -6.46 -12.28 -7.53
C ASN A 80 -7.63 -12.40 -6.54
N TYR A 81 -7.87 -11.38 -5.70
CA TYR A 81 -8.91 -11.41 -4.67
C TYR A 81 -10.26 -10.95 -5.23
N VAL A 82 -11.23 -11.88 -5.28
CA VAL A 82 -12.63 -11.58 -5.62
C VAL A 82 -13.50 -11.72 -4.36
N PRO A 83 -14.07 -10.62 -3.83
CA PRO A 83 -14.89 -10.69 -2.63
C PRO A 83 -16.21 -11.43 -2.90
N ARG A 84 -16.48 -12.50 -2.14
CA ARG A 84 -17.76 -13.24 -2.21
C ARG A 84 -18.94 -12.41 -1.70
N TRP A 85 -18.69 -11.53 -0.73
CA TRP A 85 -19.68 -10.59 -0.18
C TRP A 85 -19.10 -9.17 -0.18
N PRO A 86 -19.26 -8.41 -1.28
CA PRO A 86 -18.65 -7.10 -1.43
C PRO A 86 -19.18 -6.04 -0.45
N GLN A 87 -20.33 -6.28 0.21
CA GLN A 87 -20.85 -5.41 1.27
C GLN A 87 -20.12 -5.59 2.60
N LEU A 88 -19.64 -6.80 2.91
CA LEU A 88 -18.95 -7.09 4.18
C LEU A 88 -17.43 -7.02 4.04
N PHE A 89 -16.89 -7.39 2.88
CA PHE A 89 -15.46 -7.53 2.67
C PHE A 89 -14.99 -6.63 1.52
N PRO A 90 -14.31 -5.50 1.81
CA PRO A 90 -13.77 -4.63 0.79
C PRO A 90 -12.59 -5.30 0.07
N CYS A 91 -12.35 -4.95 -1.20
CA CYS A 91 -11.25 -5.52 -1.99
C CYS A 91 -9.85 -5.25 -1.38
N ARG A 92 -9.71 -4.23 -0.52
CA ARG A 92 -8.45 -3.88 0.17
C ARG A 92 -8.19 -4.68 1.45
N LEU A 93 -9.14 -5.50 1.87
CA LEU A 93 -9.01 -6.31 3.08
C LEU A 93 -7.75 -7.19 3.13
N PRO A 94 -7.40 -7.98 2.09
CA PRO A 94 -6.20 -8.82 2.15
C PRO A 94 -4.93 -8.00 2.35
N GLN A 95 -4.83 -6.85 1.68
CA GLN A 95 -3.71 -5.93 1.83
C GLN A 95 -3.64 -5.38 3.26
N LEU A 96 -4.77 -4.95 3.82
CA LEU A 96 -4.84 -4.47 5.20
C LEU A 96 -4.42 -5.53 6.22
N ILE A 97 -4.90 -6.78 6.07
CA ILE A 97 -4.52 -7.88 6.96
C ILE A 97 -3.03 -8.18 6.83
N ALA A 98 -2.50 -8.25 5.59
CA ALA A 98 -1.08 -8.51 5.37
C ALA A 98 -0.22 -7.43 6.05
N THR A 99 -0.54 -6.16 5.83
CA THR A 99 0.15 -5.03 6.46
C THR A 99 0.04 -5.08 7.99
N PHE A 100 -1.14 -5.37 8.54
CA PHE A 100 -1.35 -5.51 9.98
C PHE A 100 -0.52 -6.65 10.58
N CYS A 101 -0.49 -7.82 9.93
CA CYS A 101 0.31 -8.95 10.37
C CYS A 101 1.81 -8.64 10.34
N ILE A 102 2.30 -7.94 9.30
CA ILE A 102 3.70 -7.51 9.21
C ILE A 102 4.04 -6.59 10.38
N TYR A 103 3.20 -5.61 10.68
CA TYR A 103 3.41 -4.72 11.83
C TYR A 103 3.35 -5.45 13.16
N LEU A 104 2.39 -6.37 13.34
CA LEU A 104 2.31 -7.18 14.56
C LEU A 104 3.57 -8.03 14.77
N PHE A 105 4.06 -8.68 13.71
CA PHE A 105 5.28 -9.48 13.79
C PHE A 105 6.50 -8.61 14.13
N SER A 106 6.63 -7.46 13.46
CA SER A 106 7.72 -6.52 13.72
C SER A 106 7.69 -5.96 15.15
N LEU A 107 6.52 -5.54 15.63
CA LEU A 107 6.34 -4.97 16.96
C LEU A 107 6.55 -6.03 18.06
N SER A 108 6.00 -7.22 17.86
CA SER A 108 6.20 -8.35 18.79
C SER A 108 7.66 -8.77 18.83
N GLY A 109 8.33 -8.85 17.67
CA GLY A 109 9.75 -9.15 17.58
C GLY A 109 10.61 -8.11 18.31
N ALA A 110 10.32 -6.82 18.12
CA ALA A 110 11.01 -5.75 18.84
C ALA A 110 10.82 -5.85 20.35
N LEU A 111 9.59 -6.12 20.82
CA LEU A 111 9.29 -6.31 22.25
C LEU A 111 10.03 -7.51 22.85
N VAL A 112 10.10 -8.63 22.13
CA VAL A 112 10.87 -9.82 22.57
C VAL A 112 12.35 -9.47 22.72
N LEU A 113 12.94 -8.80 21.72
CA LEU A 113 14.33 -8.38 21.79
C LEU A 113 14.57 -7.41 22.94
N LEU A 114 13.71 -6.41 23.14
CA LEU A 114 13.80 -5.47 24.26
C LEU A 114 13.73 -6.20 25.61
N ASN A 115 12.81 -7.15 25.78
CA ASN A 115 12.68 -7.91 27.02
C ASN A 115 13.89 -8.78 27.35
N VAL A 116 14.62 -9.29 26.34
CA VAL A 116 15.82 -10.12 26.54
C VAL A 116 17.06 -9.28 26.92
N VAL A 117 17.09 -7.98 26.57
CA VAL A 117 18.23 -7.10 26.86
C VAL A 117 18.44 -6.97 28.38
N PRO A 118 19.69 -7.11 28.89
CA PRO A 118 19.99 -6.97 30.30
C PRO A 118 19.91 -5.50 30.74
N CYS A 119 18.70 -5.05 31.06
CA CYS A 119 18.39 -3.71 31.53
C CYS A 119 17.51 -3.79 32.79
N TYR A 120 17.57 -2.75 33.62
CA TYR A 120 16.74 -2.64 34.81
C TYR A 120 15.25 -2.69 34.44
N ALA A 121 14.45 -3.41 35.24
CA ALA A 121 13.00 -3.58 35.07
C ALA A 121 12.54 -4.35 33.81
N LEU A 122 13.45 -4.97 33.04
CA LEU A 122 13.14 -5.90 31.94
C LEU A 122 13.45 -7.35 32.34
N ASP A 123 12.90 -8.33 31.61
CA ASP A 123 13.09 -9.76 31.90
C ASP A 123 14.56 -10.20 31.76
N GLY A 124 15.34 -9.49 30.95
CA GLY A 124 16.76 -9.70 30.72
C GLY A 124 17.61 -9.63 32.00
N GLN A 125 17.16 -8.91 33.04
CA GLN A 125 17.89 -8.87 34.32
C GLN A 125 17.90 -10.23 35.03
N TRP A 126 16.79 -10.96 34.96
CA TRP A 126 16.66 -12.28 35.60
C TRP A 126 17.33 -13.35 34.74
N ILE A 127 17.22 -13.23 33.42
CA ILE A 127 17.92 -14.10 32.46
C ILE A 127 19.44 -13.98 32.65
N LEU A 128 19.97 -12.75 32.73
CA LEU A 128 21.40 -12.53 32.96
C LEU A 128 21.84 -13.12 34.31
N LYS A 129 21.04 -12.96 35.36
CA LYS A 129 21.34 -13.53 36.68
C LYS A 129 21.44 -15.05 36.63
N ALA A 130 20.45 -15.70 36.02
CA ALA A 130 20.43 -17.16 35.85
C ALA A 130 21.62 -17.65 35.00
N LEU A 131 21.95 -16.94 33.92
CA LEU A 131 23.09 -17.25 33.07
C LEU A 131 24.42 -17.13 33.84
N LEU A 132 24.56 -16.08 34.65
CA LEU A 132 25.75 -15.85 35.46
C LEU A 132 25.89 -16.90 36.58
N ASP A 133 24.77 -17.32 37.16
CA ASP A 133 24.73 -18.40 38.15
C ASP A 133 25.02 -19.77 37.54
N LEU A 134 24.73 -19.99 36.24
CA LEU A 134 25.03 -21.24 35.54
C LEU A 134 26.47 -21.31 35.00
N LEU A 135 27.03 -20.21 34.50
CA LEU A 135 28.35 -20.18 33.83
C LEU A 135 29.52 -19.96 34.79
N LEU A 136 29.34 -19.14 35.83
CA LEU A 136 30.42 -18.80 36.78
C LEU A 136 30.57 -19.72 38.01
N PRO A 137 29.87 -20.85 38.22
CA PRO A 137 30.34 -21.88 39.16
C PRO A 137 31.63 -22.54 38.65
N SER A 138 31.76 -22.65 37.33
CA SER A 138 32.87 -23.31 36.63
C SER A 138 34.17 -22.50 36.67
N PHE A 139 34.06 -21.17 36.76
CA PHE A 139 35.17 -20.25 36.98
C PHE A 139 35.20 -19.85 38.45
N ILE A 140 36.28 -20.15 39.17
CA ILE A 140 36.48 -19.94 40.62
C ILE A 140 36.56 -18.44 40.96
N CYS A 141 35.50 -17.69 40.66
CA CYS A 141 35.45 -16.23 40.76
C CYS A 141 34.62 -15.84 41.99
N GLY A 142 35.20 -15.00 42.84
CA GLY A 142 34.62 -14.62 44.12
C GLY A 142 33.21 -13.99 44.00
N ARG A 143 32.39 -14.17 45.03
CA ARG A 143 31.00 -13.64 45.11
C ARG A 143 30.90 -12.14 44.81
N GLN A 144 31.95 -11.38 45.15
CA GLN A 144 32.04 -9.94 44.88
C GLN A 144 32.19 -9.64 43.38
N PHE A 145 33.03 -10.39 42.65
CA PHE A 145 33.23 -10.18 41.22
C PHE A 145 31.94 -10.43 40.43
N LYS A 146 31.19 -11.50 40.75
CA LYS A 146 29.89 -11.77 40.13
C LYS A 146 28.91 -10.61 40.31
N ARG A 147 28.86 -10.04 41.51
CA ARG A 147 27.98 -8.91 41.84
C ARG A 147 28.36 -7.64 41.07
N ILE A 148 29.65 -7.34 40.99
CA ILE A 148 30.16 -6.18 40.24
C ILE A 148 29.90 -6.36 38.73
N LEU A 149 30.16 -7.54 38.18
CA LEU A 149 29.92 -7.85 36.78
C LEU A 149 28.43 -7.73 36.41
N PHE A 150 27.55 -8.36 37.20
CA PHE A 150 26.10 -8.24 37.03
C PHE A 150 25.64 -6.78 37.06
N SER A 151 26.07 -6.03 38.09
CA SER A 151 25.70 -4.62 38.23
C SER A 151 26.22 -3.76 37.08
N SER A 152 27.42 -4.04 36.57
CA SER A 152 28.03 -3.29 35.48
C SER A 152 27.30 -3.52 34.16
N ILE A 153 26.93 -4.77 33.84
CA ILE A 153 26.19 -5.12 32.62
C ILE A 153 24.80 -4.47 32.63
N ILE A 154 24.07 -4.57 33.75
CA ILE A 154 22.74 -3.96 33.88
C ILE A 154 22.81 -2.43 33.81
N ALA A 155 23.78 -1.81 34.49
CA ALA A 155 23.96 -0.36 34.46
C ALA A 155 24.28 0.14 33.04
N LEU A 156 25.15 -0.56 32.31
CA LEU A 156 25.48 -0.24 30.92
C LEU A 156 24.25 -0.37 30.02
N GLY A 157 23.51 -1.48 30.09
CA GLY A 157 22.30 -1.70 29.29
C GLY A 157 21.23 -0.66 29.56
N THR A 158 21.00 -0.31 30.83
CA THR A 158 20.02 0.71 31.23
C THR A 158 20.44 2.11 30.78
N GLY A 159 21.73 2.45 30.91
CA GLY A 159 22.28 3.71 30.43
C GLY A 159 22.14 3.87 28.92
N LEU A 160 22.50 2.83 28.16
CA LEU A 160 22.40 2.84 26.71
C LEU A 160 20.94 3.01 26.24
N LEU A 161 20.01 2.27 26.85
CA LEU A 161 18.58 2.39 26.55
C LEU A 161 18.05 3.79 26.88
N SER A 162 18.39 4.31 28.06
CA SER A 162 17.93 5.62 28.53
C SER A 162 18.43 6.75 27.62
N VAL A 163 19.69 6.69 27.21
CA VAL A 163 20.28 7.66 26.26
C VAL A 163 19.56 7.59 24.91
N ASN A 164 19.31 6.39 24.38
CA ASN A 164 18.58 6.25 23.12
C ASN A 164 17.16 6.82 23.19
N ILE A 165 16.43 6.54 24.28
CA ILE A 165 15.07 7.09 24.49
C ILE A 165 15.13 8.62 24.63
N ALA A 166 16.08 9.15 25.39
CA ALA A 166 16.25 10.59 25.56
C ALA A 166 16.58 11.29 24.23
N LEU A 167 17.46 10.70 23.41
CA LEU A 167 17.79 11.21 22.07
C LEU A 167 16.58 11.17 21.13
N ALA A 168 15.79 10.09 21.16
CA ALA A 168 14.58 9.97 20.35
C ALA A 168 13.53 11.02 20.74
N LEU A 169 13.31 11.21 22.04
CA LEU A 169 12.40 12.25 22.55
C LEU A 169 12.92 13.66 22.21
N TRP A 170 14.22 13.90 22.38
CA TRP A 170 14.85 15.17 22.01
C TRP A 170 14.66 15.49 20.53
N TYR A 171 14.91 14.51 19.65
CA TYR A 171 14.71 14.67 18.21
C TYR A 171 13.24 14.98 17.87
N LEU A 172 12.29 14.27 18.50
CA LEU A 172 10.87 14.48 18.28
C LEU A 172 10.39 15.86 18.76
N ILE A 173 10.94 16.34 19.88
CA ILE A 173 10.66 17.70 20.38
C ILE A 173 11.27 18.75 19.44
N LEU A 174 12.49 18.52 18.96
CA LEU A 174 13.12 19.44 18.01
C LEU A 174 12.30 19.53 16.72
N GLU A 175 11.89 18.40 16.15
CA GLU A 175 11.04 18.34 14.95
C GLU A 175 9.72 19.10 15.13
N THR A 176 9.04 18.89 16.25
CA THR A 176 7.77 19.57 16.56
C THR A 176 7.96 21.07 16.86
N SER A 177 9.12 21.49 17.35
CA SER A 177 9.46 22.91 17.58
C SER A 177 9.82 23.66 16.30
N VAL A 178 10.39 22.97 15.30
CA VAL A 178 10.79 23.54 14.00
C VAL A 178 9.61 23.59 13.02
N THR A 179 8.59 22.76 13.22
CA THR A 179 7.31 22.81 12.47
C THR A 179 6.22 23.48 13.30
N PRO A 180 6.14 24.83 13.34
CA PRO A 180 5.03 25.50 13.99
C PRO A 180 3.76 25.20 13.20
N THR A 181 2.93 24.28 13.73
CA THR A 181 1.48 24.22 13.48
C THR A 181 1.07 24.53 12.03
N ALA A 182 1.65 23.86 11.04
CA ALA A 182 1.06 23.81 9.71
C ALA A 182 0.07 22.66 9.72
N THR A 183 -1.14 22.94 10.22
CA THR A 183 -2.40 22.25 9.89
C THR A 183 -2.33 20.72 9.78
N PHE A 184 -2.86 20.05 10.79
CA PHE A 184 -3.47 18.73 10.65
C PHE A 184 -4.68 18.85 9.69
N SER A 185 -4.40 19.00 8.39
CA SER A 185 -5.39 18.80 7.33
C SER A 185 -5.21 17.39 6.83
N SER A 186 -6.15 16.55 7.26
CA SER A 186 -6.61 15.38 6.53
C SER A 186 -6.85 15.75 5.05
N ALA A 187 -5.81 15.60 4.23
CA ALA A 187 -5.91 15.60 2.78
C ALA A 187 -5.51 14.22 2.28
N SER A 188 -6.52 13.38 2.10
CA SER A 188 -6.46 12.22 1.22
C SER A 188 -6.17 12.73 -0.20
N THR A 189 -4.90 12.87 -0.55
CA THR A 189 -4.47 13.18 -1.92
C THR A 189 -4.57 11.90 -2.75
N ALA A 190 -5.72 11.71 -3.38
CA ALA A 190 -5.81 10.90 -4.59
C ALA A 190 -4.92 11.55 -5.67
N PRO A 191 -4.17 10.77 -6.48
CA PRO A 191 -3.37 11.34 -7.55
C PRO A 191 -4.29 11.97 -8.60
N GLN A 192 -4.15 13.29 -8.77
CA GLN A 192 -4.74 14.06 -9.86
C GLN A 192 -3.93 13.79 -11.14
N MET A 193 -4.56 13.18 -12.15
CA MET A 193 -4.04 13.17 -13.52
C MET A 193 -4.43 14.48 -14.22
N PRO A 194 -3.49 15.15 -14.91
CA PRO A 194 -3.79 16.33 -15.71
C PRO A 194 -4.54 15.95 -17.00
N LEU A 195 -5.28 16.95 -17.48
CA LEU A 195 -6.30 16.97 -18.52
C LEU A 195 -5.73 16.82 -19.93
#